data_AF-A0A2V9G872-F1
#
_entry.id   AF-A0A2V9G872-F1
#
_cell.length_a   1.000
_cell.length_b   1.000
_cell.length_c   1.000
_cell.angle_alpha   90.00
_cell.angle_beta   90.00
_cell.angle_gamma   90.00
#
_symmetry.space_group_name_H-M   'P 1'
#
loop_
_entity.id
_entity.type
_entity.pdbx_description
1 polymer ?
#
loop_
_entity_poly.entity_id
_entity_poly.type
_entity_poly.pdbx_seq_one_letter_code
_entity_poly.pdbx_strand_id
1 'polypeptide(L)'
;MAEVKWSHGTGGQRRLKGKDILIVVPHNAQAANLSARLPHLKIGTVDKFQGQEAPVVIYSMTTSSPSDIPNERDFFYSLNRFNVATSRAMTAVIVVGDPQLFEPQCRSTGQMQQANVLCRYREMAVQVDPARIFRRETRRRSQEGPLRT
;
A
#
# COMPACT_ATOMS: atom_id res chain seq x y z
N MET A 1 -11.94 -3.80 20.19
CA MET A 1 -10.86 -3.91 19.18
C MET A 1 -9.55 -4.16 19.90
N ALA A 2 -8.62 -4.96 19.36
CA ALA A 2 -7.22 -4.79 19.74
C ALA A 2 -6.80 -3.41 19.22
N GLU A 3 -6.57 -2.48 20.13
CA GLU A 3 -6.23 -1.11 19.79
C GLU A 3 -4.83 -1.10 19.17
N VAL A 4 -4.74 -0.67 17.89
CA VAL A 4 -3.44 -0.47 17.26
C VAL A 4 -2.91 0.88 17.72
N LYS A 5 -1.82 0.83 18.48
CA LYS A 5 -1.10 2.01 18.98
C LYS A 5 0.21 2.17 18.22
N TRP A 6 0.66 3.41 18.09
CA TRP A 6 1.95 3.75 17.52
C TRP A 6 2.61 4.87 18.34
N SER A 7 3.93 4.99 18.23
CA SER A 7 4.74 6.02 18.90
C SER A 7 5.76 6.59 17.92
N HIS A 8 6.12 7.86 18.13
CA HIS A 8 7.16 8.55 17.36
C HIS A 8 8.26 9.03 18.31
N GLY A 9 9.49 8.55 18.13
CA GLY A 9 10.61 8.89 19.02
C GLY A 9 10.31 8.58 20.48
N THR A 10 10.67 9.49 21.40
CA THR A 10 10.41 9.38 22.84
C THR A 10 8.98 9.75 23.25
N GLY A 11 8.13 10.16 22.30
CA GLY A 11 6.74 10.49 22.56
C GLY A 11 5.91 9.27 22.94
N GLY A 12 4.99 9.43 23.89
CA GLY A 12 4.11 8.36 24.35
C GLY A 12 3.27 7.72 23.24
N GLN A 13 2.78 6.50 23.49
CA GLN A 13 1.96 5.77 22.54
C GLN A 13 0.56 6.37 22.41
N ARG A 14 0.06 6.45 21.17
CA ARG A 14 -1.34 6.82 20.90
C ARG A 14 -1.98 5.89 19.87
N ARG A 15 -3.31 5.87 19.86
CA ARG A 15 -4.10 5.14 18.86
C ARG A 15 -3.80 5.61 17.44
N LEU A 16 -3.63 4.67 16.51
CA LEU A 16 -3.54 4.91 15.07
C LEU A 16 -4.89 5.39 14.53
N LYS A 17 -4.88 6.48 13.76
CA LYS A 17 -6.07 7.08 13.12
C LYS A 17 -5.91 7.10 11.60
N GLY A 18 -7.00 7.29 10.85
CA GLY A 18 -6.95 7.35 9.38
C GLY A 18 -5.96 8.39 8.82
N LYS A 19 -5.81 9.53 9.50
CA LYS A 19 -4.83 10.57 9.14
C LYS A 19 -3.35 10.14 9.24
N ASP A 20 -3.09 9.04 9.94
CA ASP A 20 -1.77 8.43 10.14
C ASP A 20 -1.44 7.41 9.05
N ILE A 21 -2.36 7.21 8.09
CA ILE A 21 -2.23 6.28 6.98
C ILE A 21 -2.15 7.10 5.70
N LEU A 22 -1.11 6.85 4.92
CA LEU A 22 -0.92 7.40 3.59
C LEU A 22 -1.10 6.29 2.55
N ILE A 23 -2.02 6.46 1.61
CA ILE A 23 -2.22 5.52 0.51
C ILE A 23 -1.62 6.09 -0.76
N VAL A 24 -0.60 5.41 -1.28
CA VAL A 24 0.12 5.81 -2.48
C VAL A 24 -0.26 4.87 -3.63
N VAL A 25 -0.52 5.45 -4.80
CA VAL A 25 -0.83 4.70 -6.02
C VAL A 25 0.01 5.19 -7.21
N PRO A 26 0.36 4.34 -8.19
CA PRO A 26 1.09 4.76 -9.38
C PRO A 26 0.29 5.70 -10.30
N HIS A 27 -1.04 5.58 -10.33
CA HIS A 27 -1.90 6.23 -11.34
C HIS A 27 -2.93 7.18 -10.74
N ASN A 28 -3.09 8.36 -11.35
CA ASN A 28 -4.06 9.37 -10.94
C ASN A 28 -5.51 8.87 -10.98
N ALA A 29 -5.86 8.03 -11.97
CA ALA A 29 -7.20 7.44 -12.06
C ALA A 29 -7.54 6.58 -10.83
N GLN A 30 -6.59 5.77 -10.36
CA GLN A 30 -6.76 5.00 -9.14
C GLN A 30 -6.83 5.91 -7.90
N ALA A 31 -6.03 6.96 -7.87
CA ALA A 31 -6.07 7.91 -6.75
C ALA A 31 -7.47 8.53 -6.64
N ALA A 32 -8.05 8.97 -7.76
CA ALA A 32 -9.40 9.50 -7.81
C ALA A 32 -10.45 8.48 -7.37
N ASN A 33 -10.39 7.25 -7.90
CA ASN A 33 -11.34 6.18 -7.55
C ASN A 33 -11.32 5.85 -6.06
N LEU A 34 -10.13 5.64 -5.50
CA LEU A 34 -9.98 5.33 -4.07
C LEU A 34 -10.38 6.52 -3.19
N SER A 35 -10.06 7.75 -3.58
CA SER A 35 -10.43 8.95 -2.83
C SER A 35 -11.95 9.11 -2.73
N ALA A 36 -12.69 8.79 -3.81
CA ALA A 36 -14.15 8.80 -3.80
C ALA A 36 -14.75 7.76 -2.85
N ARG A 37 -14.10 6.58 -2.72
CA ARG A 37 -14.56 5.49 -1.86
C ARG A 37 -14.12 5.62 -0.40
N LEU A 38 -13.02 6.32 -0.15
CA LEU A 38 -12.37 6.44 1.16
C LEU A 38 -12.04 7.92 1.46
N PRO A 39 -13.06 8.80 1.56
CA PRO A 39 -12.86 10.26 1.57
C PRO A 39 -12.09 10.79 2.80
N HIS A 40 -11.94 9.99 3.85
CA HIS A 40 -11.26 10.38 5.09
C HIS A 40 -9.77 9.97 5.12
N LEU A 41 -9.26 9.33 4.07
CA LEU A 41 -7.88 8.88 3.98
C LEU A 41 -7.08 9.79 3.04
N LYS A 42 -5.77 9.90 3.29
CA LYS A 42 -4.85 10.60 2.39
C LYS A 42 -4.46 9.67 1.25
N ILE A 43 -4.93 9.98 0.04
CA ILE A 43 -4.72 9.14 -1.14
C ILE A 43 -4.19 9.96 -2.30
N GLY A 44 -3.18 9.46 -3.02
CA GLY A 44 -2.52 10.21 -4.08
C GLY A 44 -1.39 9.45 -4.76
N THR A 45 -0.82 10.06 -5.79
CA THR A 45 0.40 9.56 -6.43
C THR A 45 1.64 9.95 -5.65
N VAL A 46 2.76 9.31 -5.96
CA VAL A 46 4.07 9.62 -5.37
C VAL A 46 4.39 11.12 -5.47
N ASP A 47 4.08 11.73 -6.61
CA ASP A 47 4.35 13.14 -6.90
C ASP A 47 3.59 14.09 -5.96
N LYS A 48 2.38 13.71 -5.50
CA LYS A 48 1.58 14.50 -4.55
C LYS A 48 2.10 14.49 -3.11
N PHE A 49 2.97 13.54 -2.77
CA PHE A 49 3.42 13.32 -1.39
C PHE A 49 4.94 13.49 -1.22
N GLN A 50 5.55 14.33 -2.04
CA GLN A 50 6.94 14.72 -1.81
C GLN A 50 7.08 15.43 -0.46
N GLY A 51 8.03 14.97 0.35
CA GLY A 51 8.31 15.54 1.68
C GLY A 51 7.26 15.25 2.76
N GLN A 52 6.25 14.41 2.49
CA GLN A 52 5.24 14.03 3.48
C GLN A 52 5.47 12.60 3.97
N GLU A 53 5.49 12.41 5.29
CA GLU A 53 5.63 11.11 5.92
C GLU A 53 4.38 10.74 6.72
N ALA A 54 4.18 9.44 6.93
CA ALA A 54 3.11 8.92 7.76
C ALA A 54 3.57 7.67 8.54
N PRO A 55 2.97 7.39 9.71
CA PRO A 55 3.24 6.16 10.46
C PRO A 55 3.13 4.89 9.61
N VAL A 56 2.08 4.82 8.78
CA VAL A 56 1.85 3.71 7.87
C VAL A 56 1.68 4.23 6.45
N VAL A 57 2.40 3.61 5.51
CA VAL A 57 2.16 3.78 4.08
C VAL A 57 1.56 2.49 3.52
N ILE A 58 0.50 2.64 2.73
CA ILE A 58 -0.06 1.57 1.90
C ILE A 58 0.24 1.91 0.45
N TYR A 59 1.02 1.07 -0.23
CA TYR A 59 1.26 1.19 -1.67
C TYR A 59 0.33 0.24 -2.43
N SER A 60 -0.65 0.79 -3.15
CA SER A 60 -1.54 -0.03 -3.99
C SER A 60 -1.04 -0.05 -5.43
N MET A 61 -0.60 -1.23 -5.87
CA MET A 61 0.02 -1.45 -7.18
C MET A 61 -0.95 -1.22 -8.36
N THR A 62 -2.27 -1.14 -8.11
CA THR A 62 -3.31 -0.74 -9.09
C THR A 62 -3.57 -1.74 -10.23
N THR A 63 -2.61 -2.54 -10.66
CA THR A 63 -2.81 -3.61 -11.65
C THR A 63 -3.04 -4.97 -10.99
N SER A 64 -3.79 -5.84 -11.67
CA SER A 64 -4.09 -7.22 -11.27
C SER A 64 -3.31 -8.26 -12.07
N SER A 65 -2.62 -7.87 -13.15
CA SER A 65 -1.82 -8.80 -13.95
C SER A 65 -0.64 -8.06 -14.58
N PRO A 66 0.53 -8.74 -14.73
CA PRO A 66 1.62 -8.22 -15.54
C PRO A 66 1.23 -7.91 -16.99
N SER A 67 0.22 -8.60 -17.54
CA SER A 67 -0.30 -8.36 -18.91
C SER A 67 -0.96 -6.99 -19.06
N ASP A 68 -1.52 -6.47 -17.98
CA ASP A 68 -2.30 -5.23 -17.99
C ASP A 68 -1.40 -4.01 -17.75
N ILE A 69 -0.10 -4.23 -17.51
CA ILE A 69 0.89 -3.18 -17.39
C ILE A 69 1.08 -2.54 -18.77
N PRO A 70 0.92 -1.20 -18.90
CA PRO A 70 1.16 -0.51 -20.15
C PRO A 70 2.54 -0.82 -20.74
N ASN A 71 2.68 -0.65 -22.06
CA ASN A 71 3.96 -0.89 -22.77
C ASN A 71 5.14 -0.12 -22.14
N GLU A 72 4.88 1.01 -21.49
CA GLU A 72 5.80 1.75 -20.62
C GLU A 72 5.98 1.06 -19.25
N ARG A 73 6.44 -0.19 -19.27
CA ARG A 73 6.67 -1.00 -18.04
C ARG A 73 7.63 -0.32 -17.06
N ASP A 74 8.54 0.50 -17.58
CA ASP A 74 9.52 1.27 -16.79
C ASP A 74 8.85 2.29 -15.87
N PHE A 75 7.67 2.81 -16.24
CA PHE A 75 6.90 3.70 -15.38
C PHE A 75 6.29 2.94 -14.20
N PHE A 76 5.72 1.77 -14.46
CA PHE A 76 5.05 0.94 -13.45
C PHE A 76 6.04 0.38 -12.43
N TYR A 77 7.17 -0.13 -12.92
CA TYR A 77 8.27 -0.66 -12.12
C TYR A 77 9.30 0.39 -11.70
N SER A 78 8.98 1.68 -11.84
CA SER A 78 9.91 2.76 -11.52
C SER A 78 10.42 2.62 -10.08
N LEU A 79 11.70 2.25 -9.94
CA LEU A 79 12.40 2.16 -8.67
C LEU A 79 12.24 3.43 -7.85
N ASN A 80 12.36 4.56 -8.54
CA ASN A 80 12.28 5.88 -7.91
C ASN A 80 10.90 6.08 -7.29
N ARG A 81 9.81 5.70 -7.97
CA ARG A 81 8.45 5.85 -7.44
C ARG A 81 8.20 4.93 -6.25
N PHE A 82 8.63 3.67 -6.35
CA PHE A 82 8.49 2.72 -5.23
C PHE A 82 9.31 3.16 -4.02
N ASN A 83 10.59 3.50 -4.20
CA ASN A 83 11.47 3.95 -3.12
C ASN A 83 10.96 5.23 -2.44
N VAL A 84 10.49 6.19 -3.23
CA VAL A 84 9.89 7.40 -2.66
C VAL A 84 8.64 7.06 -1.88
N ALA A 85 7.77 6.19 -2.38
CA ALA A 85 6.57 5.78 -1.65
C ALA A 85 6.89 5.07 -0.33
N THR A 86 7.78 4.08 -0.36
CA THR A 86 8.12 3.27 0.83
C THR A 86 8.90 4.06 1.87
N SER A 87 9.77 4.99 1.46
CA SER A 87 10.49 5.87 2.38
C SER A 87 9.60 6.90 3.10
N ARG A 88 8.33 7.07 2.69
CA ARG A 88 7.37 7.91 3.46
C ARG A 88 6.84 7.24 4.71
N ALA A 89 7.09 5.95 4.90
CA ALA A 89 6.65 5.23 6.09
C ALA A 89 7.61 5.45 7.26
N MET A 90 7.08 5.89 8.40
CA MET A 90 7.87 5.97 9.63
C MET A 90 7.99 4.61 10.33
N THR A 91 6.98 3.74 10.20
CA THR A 91 6.91 2.48 10.95
C THR A 91 6.64 1.28 10.07
N ALA A 92 5.67 1.36 9.16
CA ALA A 92 5.28 0.20 8.35
C ALA A 92 4.91 0.56 6.92
N VAL A 93 5.33 -0.30 6.00
CA VAL A 93 4.96 -0.28 4.58
C VAL A 93 4.12 -1.51 4.29
N ILE A 94 2.92 -1.32 3.75
CA ILE A 94 2.04 -2.39 3.27
C ILE A 94 1.90 -2.26 1.76
N VAL A 95 2.37 -3.25 1.01
CA VAL A 95 2.14 -3.30 -0.44
C VAL A 95 0.93 -4.18 -0.72
N VAL A 96 0.00 -3.66 -1.52
CA VAL A 96 -1.20 -4.38 -1.97
C VAL A 96 -1.13 -4.52 -3.49
N GLY A 97 -1.05 -5.75 -3.97
CA GLY A 97 -0.97 -6.05 -5.40
C GLY A 97 -1.12 -7.55 -5.66
N ASP A 98 -1.26 -7.90 -6.93
CA ASP A 98 -1.26 -9.29 -7.36
C ASP A 98 0.13 -9.92 -7.17
N PRO A 99 0.24 -11.14 -6.59
CA PRO A 99 1.52 -11.82 -6.39
C PRO A 99 2.37 -11.96 -7.66
N GLN A 100 1.75 -12.12 -8.84
CA GLN A 100 2.44 -12.25 -10.12
C GLN A 100 3.24 -10.99 -10.49
N LEU A 101 2.90 -9.84 -9.93
CA LEU A 101 3.64 -8.58 -10.16
C LEU A 101 5.03 -8.59 -9.56
N PHE A 102 5.29 -9.49 -8.62
CA PHE A 102 6.60 -9.74 -8.03
C PHE A 102 7.40 -10.83 -8.75
N GLU A 103 6.91 -11.29 -9.91
CA GLU A 103 7.57 -12.27 -10.77
C GLU A 103 7.76 -11.70 -12.19
N PRO A 104 8.45 -10.56 -12.35
CA PRO A 104 8.54 -9.88 -13.63
C PRO A 104 9.42 -10.65 -14.63
N GLN A 105 8.89 -10.84 -15.84
CA GLN A 105 9.67 -11.34 -16.98
C GLN A 105 10.55 -10.21 -17.54
N CYS A 106 11.78 -10.12 -17.06
CA CYS A 106 12.75 -9.12 -17.51
C CYS A 106 13.44 -9.61 -18.80
N ARG A 107 13.49 -8.75 -19.82
CA ARG A 107 14.18 -9.01 -21.11
C ARG A 107 15.42 -8.13 -21.32
N SER A 108 15.72 -7.27 -20.35
CA SER A 108 16.91 -6.41 -20.36
C SER A 108 17.48 -6.26 -18.95
N THR A 109 18.76 -5.90 -18.86
CA THR A 109 19.43 -5.62 -17.57
C THR A 109 18.80 -4.43 -16.84
N GLY A 110 18.34 -3.41 -17.56
CA GLY A 110 17.59 -2.29 -16.99
C GLY A 110 16.30 -2.75 -16.32
N GLN A 111 15.53 -3.64 -16.96
CA GLN A 111 14.34 -4.22 -16.35
C GLN A 111 14.66 -5.07 -15.12
N MET A 112 15.75 -5.85 -15.15
CA MET A 112 16.20 -6.62 -13.98
C MET A 112 16.52 -5.71 -12.80
N GLN A 113 17.20 -4.58 -13.05
CA GLN A 113 17.48 -3.58 -12.00
C GLN A 113 16.19 -3.00 -11.43
N GLN A 114 15.21 -2.65 -12.28
CA GLN A 114 13.92 -2.11 -11.83
C GLN A 114 13.11 -3.13 -11.01
N ALA A 115 13.13 -4.39 -11.41
CA ALA A 115 12.46 -5.48 -10.71
C ALA A 115 13.09 -5.79 -9.34
N ASN A 116 14.41 -5.63 -9.21
CA ASN A 116 15.16 -6.09 -8.04
C ASN A 116 14.62 -5.56 -6.70
N VAL A 117 14.18 -4.30 -6.65
CA VAL A 117 13.66 -3.73 -5.40
C VAL A 117 12.33 -4.35 -5.00
N LEU A 118 11.44 -4.63 -5.95
CA LEU A 118 10.17 -5.30 -5.67
C LEU A 118 10.39 -6.77 -5.26
N CYS A 119 11.30 -7.48 -5.93
CA CYS A 119 11.71 -8.82 -5.53
C CYS A 119 12.29 -8.82 -4.10
N ARG A 120 13.20 -7.89 -3.81
CA ARG A 120 13.80 -7.76 -2.48
C ARG A 120 12.77 -7.42 -1.41
N TYR A 121 11.83 -6.54 -1.71
CA TYR A 121 10.72 -6.24 -0.80
C TYR A 121 9.91 -7.52 -0.51
N ARG A 122 9.55 -8.31 -1.54
CA ARG A 122 8.81 -9.57 -1.37
C ARG A 122 9.55 -10.58 -0.49
N GLU A 123 10.86 -10.70 -0.64
CA GLU A 123 11.69 -11.60 0.19
C GLU A 123 11.66 -11.21 1.67
N MET A 124 11.63 -9.90 1.96
CA MET A 124 11.67 -9.38 3.32
C MET A 124 10.28 -9.22 3.95
N ALA A 125 9.23 -9.14 3.12
CA ALA A 125 7.88 -8.87 3.57
C ALA A 125 7.22 -10.12 4.19
N VAL A 126 6.42 -9.88 5.22
CA VAL A 126 5.47 -10.88 5.71
C VAL A 126 4.26 -10.89 4.78
N GLN A 127 4.03 -12.01 4.10
CA GLN A 127 2.85 -12.20 3.26
C GLN A 127 1.61 -12.45 4.13
N VAL A 128 0.54 -11.73 3.86
CA VAL A 128 -0.73 -11.85 4.58
C VAL A 128 -1.81 -12.31 3.61
N ASP A 129 -2.43 -13.45 3.92
CA ASP A 129 -3.62 -13.94 3.19
C ASP A 129 -4.80 -12.96 3.39
N PRO A 130 -5.32 -12.34 2.31
CA PRO A 130 -6.46 -11.44 2.39
C PRO A 130 -7.70 -12.08 3.04
N ALA A 131 -7.92 -13.38 2.87
CA ALA A 131 -9.05 -14.08 3.47
C ALA A 131 -8.95 -14.11 5.02
N ARG A 132 -7.76 -13.96 5.60
CA ARG A 132 -7.58 -13.80 7.05
C ARG A 132 -7.99 -12.41 7.53
N ILE A 133 -7.82 -11.38 6.69
CA ILE A 133 -8.23 -10.01 6.98
C ILE A 133 -9.75 -9.93 6.99
N PHE A 134 -10.41 -10.41 5.93
CA PHE A 134 -11.87 -10.33 5.80
C PHE A 134 -12.63 -11.23 6.77
N ARG A 135 -12.13 -12.45 7.10
CA ARG A 135 -12.80 -13.32 8.09
C ARG A 135 -12.88 -12.71 9.49
N ARG A 136 -11.90 -11.89 9.87
CA ARG A 136 -11.95 -11.12 11.13
C ARG A 136 -13.01 -10.02 11.10
N GLU A 137 -13.30 -9.47 9.93
CA GLU A 137 -14.29 -8.41 9.73
C GLU A 137 -15.73 -8.99 9.71
N THR A 138 -15.95 -10.10 9.00
CA THR A 138 -17.29 -10.73 8.90
C THR A 138 -17.76 -11.31 10.24
N ARG A 139 -16.88 -11.98 11.00
CA ARG A 139 -17.21 -12.44 12.38
C ARG A 139 -17.58 -11.29 13.31
N ARG A 140 -17.11 -10.07 13.04
CA ARG A 140 -17.44 -8.88 13.85
C ARG A 140 -18.79 -8.28 13.49
N ARG A 141 -19.10 -8.12 12.21
CA ARG A 141 -20.43 -7.63 11.77
C ARG A 141 -21.58 -8.53 12.22
N SER A 142 -21.35 -9.83 12.39
CA SER A 142 -22.35 -10.75 12.93
C SER A 142 -22.54 -10.66 14.46
N GLN A 143 -21.64 -10.00 15.20
CA GLN A 143 -21.73 -9.79 16.65
C GLN A 143 -22.25 -8.40 17.02
N GLU A 144 -22.12 -7.41 16.14
CA GLU A 144 -22.79 -6.11 16.24
C GLU A 144 -24.18 -6.24 15.60
N GLY A 145 -25.18 -6.62 16.41
CA GLY A 145 -26.59 -6.69 15.98
C GLY A 145 -27.10 -5.37 15.37
N PRO A 146 -28.26 -5.38 14.68
CA PRO A 146 -28.71 -4.21 13.92
C PRO A 146 -28.79 -2.98 14.83
N LEU A 147 -28.28 -1.84 14.36
CA LEU A 147 -28.48 -0.55 15.01
C LEU A 147 -29.98 -0.41 15.29
N ARG A 148 -30.36 -0.40 16.57
CA ARG A 148 -31.71 -0.05 16.99
C ARG A 148 -31.96 1.37 16.49
N THR A 149 -32.88 1.47 15.53
CA THR A 149 -33.53 2.72 15.13
C THR A 149 -34.79 2.90 15.95
#